data_AF-A0A2S9SY97-F1
#
_entry.id   AF-A0A2S9SY97-F1
#
_cell.length_a   1.000
_cell.length_b   1.000
_cell.length_c   1.000
_cell.angle_alpha   90.00
_cell.angle_beta   90.00
_cell.angle_gamma   90.00
#
_symmetry.space_group_name_H-M   'P 1'
#
loop_
_entity.id
_entity.type
_entity.pdbx_description
1 polymer ?
#
loop_
_entity_poly.entity_id
_entity_poly.type
_entity_poly.pdbx_seq_one_letter_code
_entity_poly.pdbx_strand_id
1 'polypeptide(L)' 'MVAYEEVFELKPLEKIHLIDQLLLSLDLPNSELDKIWAEESERRIDAYEAGTTQSTDVYEVLAKYNR' A
#
# COMPACT_ATOMS: atom_id res chain seq x y z
N MET A 1 -26.58 7.08 5.83
CA MET A 1 -26.23 7.63 4.50
C MET A 1 -25.84 9.06 4.76
N VAL A 2 -24.55 9.36 4.87
CA VAL A 2 -24.10 10.75 4.99
C VAL A 2 -24.42 11.40 3.65
N ALA A 3 -25.25 12.42 3.64
CA ALA A 3 -25.53 13.13 2.40
C ALA A 3 -24.26 13.92 2.05
N TYR A 4 -23.78 13.80 0.81
CA TYR A 4 -22.56 14.49 0.37
C TYR A 4 -22.60 15.99 0.66
N GLU A 5 -23.79 16.59 0.68
CA GLU A 5 -24.03 17.99 1.03
C GLU A 5 -23.62 18.33 2.48
N GLU A 6 -23.85 17.43 3.43
CA GLU A 6 -23.50 17.63 4.86
C GLU A 6 -21.99 17.69 5.07
N VAL A 7 -21.21 16.99 4.23
CA VAL A 7 -19.74 16.98 4.30
C VAL A 7 -19.16 18.33 3.87
N PHE A 8 -19.80 19.03 2.94
CA PHE A 8 -19.35 20.35 2.48
C PHE A 8 -19.62 21.46 3.50
N GLU A 9 -20.57 21.28 4.41
CA GLU A 9 -20.88 22.21 5.50
C GLU A 9 -19.92 22.09 6.71
N LEU A 10 -19.13 21.02 6.78
CA LEU A 10 -18.14 20.81 7.85
C LEU A 10 -17.04 21.88 7.83
N LYS A 11 -16.55 22.24 9.03
CA LYS A 11 -15.37 23.09 9.16
C LYS A 11 -14.14 22.36 8.62
N PRO A 12 -13.08 23.09 8.20
CA PRO A 12 -11.88 22.48 7.62
C PRO A 12 -11.28 21.34 8.48
N LEU A 13 -11.23 21.51 9.80
CA LEU A 13 -10.67 20.49 10.70
C LEU A 13 -11.55 19.23 10.79
N GLU A 14 -12.87 19.38 10.76
CA GLU A 14 -13.83 18.27 10.77
C GLU A 14 -13.76 17.47 9.46
N LYS A 15 -13.57 18.16 8.33
CA LYS A 15 -13.34 17.53 7.02
C LYS A 15 -12.07 16.70 7.02
N ILE A 16 -10.96 17.24 7.54
CA ILE A 16 -9.68 16.51 7.63
C ILE A 16 -9.86 15.26 8.48
N HIS A 17 -10.49 15.38 9.65
CA HIS A 17 -10.73 14.24 10.53
C HIS A 17 -11.59 13.16 9.85
N LEU A 18 -12.66 13.56 9.13
CA LEU A 18 -13.49 12.62 8.38
C LEU A 18 -12.70 11.91 7.27
N ILE A 19 -11.86 12.64 6.53
CA ILE A 19 -11.00 12.05 5.49
C ILE A 19 -10.05 11.03 6.11
N ASP A 20 -9.41 11.34 7.23
CA ASP A 20 -8.50 10.40 7.92
C ASP A 20 -9.23 9.12 8.34
N GLN A 21 -10.44 9.24 8.90
CA GLN A 21 -11.25 8.08 9.27
C GLN A 21 -11.68 7.25 8.05
N LEU A 22 -12.02 7.91 6.93
CA LEU A 22 -12.34 7.22 5.69
C LEU A 22 -11.12 6.49 5.13
N LEU A 23 -9.95 7.11 5.13
CA LEU A 23 -8.71 6.47 4.69
C LEU A 23 -8.38 5.25 5.55
N LEU A 24 -8.48 5.37 6.89
CA LEU A 24 -8.30 4.25 7.80
C LEU A 24 -9.31 3.13 7.57
N SER A 25 -10.54 3.46 7.16
CA SER A 25 -11.56 2.44 6.83
C SER A 25 -11.29 1.68 5.53
N LEU A 26 -10.41 2.20 4.67
CA LEU A 26 -9.95 1.52 3.46
C LEU A 26 -8.72 0.65 3.73
N ASP A 27 -7.94 0.99 4.76
CA ASP A 27 -6.76 0.24 5.21
C ASP A 27 -7.12 -0.83 6.24
N LEU A 28 -8.11 -1.67 5.91
CA LEU A 28 -8.54 -2.74 6.80
C LEU A 28 -7.56 -3.92 6.70
N PRO A 29 -7.01 -4.39 7.84
CA PRO A 29 -6.14 -5.55 7.84
C PRO A 29 -6.90 -6.75 7.29
N ASN A 30 -6.29 -7.44 6.32
CA ASN A 30 -6.86 -8.62 5.70
C ASN A 30 -5.87 -9.77 5.81
N SER A 31 -6.06 -10.60 6.84
CA SER A 31 -5.18 -11.73 7.14
C SER A 31 -5.06 -12.75 6.01
N GLU A 32 -6.06 -12.84 5.12
CA GLU A 32 -5.99 -13.71 3.95
C GLU A 32 -5.02 -13.14 2.91
N LEU A 33 -5.10 -11.84 2.63
CA LEU A 33 -4.14 -11.17 1.77
C LEU A 33 -2.73 -11.21 2.36
N ASP A 34 -2.59 -10.97 3.67
CA ASP A 34 -1.30 -11.04 4.35
C ASP A 34 -0.65 -12.43 4.18
N LYS A 35 -1.44 -13.49 4.29
CA LYS A 35 -0.98 -14.86 4.06
C LYS A 35 -0.53 -15.09 2.61
N ILE A 36 -1.31 -14.63 1.63
CA ILE A 36 -0.96 -14.75 0.21
C ILE A 36 0.34 -13.99 -0.10
N TRP A 37 0.51 -12.79 0.46
CA TRP A 37 1.72 -11.99 0.31
C TRP A 37 2.94 -12.64 0.96
N ALA A 38 2.78 -13.25 2.14
CA ALA A 38 3.85 -13.98 2.80
C ALA A 38 4.30 -15.17 1.94
N GLU A 39 3.35 -16.00 1.48
CA GLU A 39 3.64 -17.15 0.62
C GLU A 39 4.33 -16.74 -0.70
N GLU A 40 3.87 -15.66 -1.34
CA GLU A 40 4.49 -15.16 -2.57
C GLU A 40 5.89 -14.59 -2.34
N SER A 41 6.10 -13.90 -1.22
CA SER A 41 7.40 -13.32 -0.89
C SER A 41 8.46 -14.40 -0.68
N GLU A 42 8.14 -15.43 0.11
CA GLU A 42 9.01 -16.59 0.31
C GLU A 42 9.32 -17.29 -1.01
N ARG A 43 8.30 -17.55 -1.85
CA ARG A 43 8.52 -18.15 -3.19
C ARG A 43 9.50 -17.36 -4.05
N ARG A 44 9.45 -16.02 -4.00
CA ARG A 44 10.36 -15.17 -4.80
C ARG A 44 11.79 -15.21 -4.27
N ILE A 45 11.97 -15.27 -2.95
CA ILE A 45 13.28 -15.43 -2.32
C ILE A 45 13.88 -16.78 -2.73
N ASP A 46 13.12 -17.87 -2.57
CA ASP A 46 13.55 -19.22 -2.97
C ASP A 46 13.97 -19.27 -4.45
N ALA A 47 13.16 -18.68 -5.34
CA ALA A 47 13.45 -18.65 -6.77
C ALA A 47 14.74 -17.86 -7.10
N TYR A 48 14.98 -16.77 -6.38
CA TYR A 48 16.18 -15.95 -6.51
C TYR A 48 17.42 -16.70 -6.01
N GLU A 49 17.35 -17.30 -4.82
CA GLU A 49 18.45 -18.10 -4.25
C GLU A 49 18.78 -19.33 -5.11
N ALA A 50 17.77 -19.97 -5.71
CA ALA A 50 17.94 -21.07 -6.65
C ALA A 50 18.43 -20.63 -8.05
N GLY A 51 18.54 -19.32 -8.33
CA GLY A 51 18.94 -18.80 -9.64
C GLY A 51 17.91 -19.06 -10.75
N THR A 52 16.65 -19.28 -10.39
CA THR A 52 15.56 -19.59 -11.33
C THR A 52 14.74 -18.36 -11.74
N THR A 53 15.02 -17.20 -11.14
CA THR A 53 14.46 -15.90 -11.54
C THR A 53 15.57 -14.91 -11.85
N GLN A 54 15.26 -13.91 -12.67
CA GLN A 54 16.16 -12.81 -12.95
C GLN A 54 16.05 -11.73 -11.87
N SER A 55 17.14 -11.01 -11.65
CA SER A 55 17.18 -9.84 -10.77
C SER A 55 17.87 -8.69 -11.49
N THR A 56 17.64 -7.47 -11.03
CA THR A 56 18.32 -6.27 -11.50
C THR A 56 19.01 -5.62 -10.31
N ASP A 57 20.19 -5.06 -10.54
CA ASP A 57 20.94 -4.39 -9.50
C ASP A 57 20.16 -3.17 -8.97
N VAL A 58 20.12 -3.02 -7.65
CA VAL A 58 19.32 -1.96 -7.00
C VAL A 58 19.84 -0.56 -7.35
N TYR A 59 21.14 -0.39 -7.57
CA TYR A 59 21.72 0.89 -7.95
C TYR A 59 21.37 1.27 -9.38
N GLU A 60 21.25 0.30 -10.30
CA GLU A 60 20.73 0.54 -11.65
C GLU A 60 19.27 1.05 -11.61
N VAL A 61 18.43 0.45 -10.77
CA VAL A 61 17.01 0.87 -10.62
C VAL A 61 16.90 2.25 -10.00
N LEU A 62 17.72 2.55 -8.98
CA LEU A 62 17.67 3.82 -8.24
C LEU A 62 18.35 4.98 -8.97
N ALA A 63 19.19 4.71 -9.99
CA ALA A 63 19.91 5.72 -10.75
C ALA A 63 19.00 6.85 -11.27
N LYS A 64 17.74 6.55 -11.64
CA LYS A 64 16.77 7.55 -12.14
C LYS A 64 16.33 8.59 -11.11
N TYR A 65 16.60 8.37 -9.82
CA TYR A 65 16.24 9.27 -8.73
C TYR A 65 17.41 10.10 -8.19
N ASN A 66 18.62 9.87 -8.66
CA ASN A 66 19.78 10.69 -8.33
C ASN A 66 19.65 12.05 -9.04
N ARG A 67 19.06 13.03 -8.36
CA ARG A 67 18.96 14.43 -8.79
C ARG A 67 19.85 15.31 -7.94
#